data_AF-A0A2S6UNY3-F1
#
_entry.id   AF-A0A2S6UNY3-F1
#
_cell.length_a   1.000
_cell.length_b   1.000
_cell.length_c   1.000
_cell.angle_alpha   90.00
_cell.angle_beta   90.00
_cell.angle_gamma   90.00
#
_symmetry.space_group_name_H-M   'P 1'
#
loop_
_entity.id
_entity.type
_entity.pdbx_description
1 polymer ?
#
loop_
_entity_poly.entity_id
_entity_poly.type
_entity_poly.pdbx_seq_one_letter_code
_entity_poly.pdbx_strand_id
1 'polypeptide(L)'
;GQMSLPYCLAIGLLNNGKVRTTDFDPKRLSDPEILKLASKVSAEADTELDKIPLKPMSMPAIATVTTTDGRNFEKRVDYQKGDPRNPFTKTDFVDKFKECTDKILSDEHQQEVLSNVLDLDKKEGVRSLVQCLIASKP
;
A
#
# COMPACT_ATOMS: atom_id res chain seq x y z
N GLY A 1 -8.28 1.46 -12.74
CA GLY A 1 -7.78 2.81 -12.38
C GLY A 1 -7.70 2.96 -10.86
N GLN A 2 -7.13 4.05 -10.34
CA GLN A 2 -6.85 4.24 -8.89
C GLN A 2 -8.10 4.20 -7.99
N MET A 3 -9.25 4.68 -8.49
CA MET A 3 -10.52 4.71 -7.75
C MET A 3 -11.40 3.46 -8.00
N SER A 4 -10.84 2.40 -8.59
CA SER A 4 -11.60 1.18 -8.93
C SER A 4 -11.22 0.04 -7.99
N LEU A 5 -12.14 -0.31 -7.09
CA LEU A 5 -11.96 -1.42 -6.14
C LEU A 5 -11.65 -2.76 -6.85
N PRO A 6 -12.38 -3.18 -7.91
CA PRO A 6 -12.05 -4.42 -8.64
C PRO A 6 -10.62 -4.46 -9.17
N TYR A 7 -10.17 -3.35 -9.73
CA TYR A 7 -8.84 -3.24 -10.32
C TYR A 7 -7.74 -3.26 -9.23
N CYS A 8 -7.93 -2.53 -8.13
CA CYS A 8 -6.98 -2.52 -7.02
C CYS A 8 -6.87 -3.88 -6.33
N LEU A 9 -7.98 -4.61 -6.15
CA LEU A 9 -7.97 -5.96 -5.59
C LEU A 9 -7.28 -6.96 -6.52
N ALA A 10 -7.52 -6.87 -7.84
CA ALA A 10 -6.83 -7.71 -8.81
C ALA A 10 -5.31 -7.50 -8.77
N ILE A 11 -4.85 -6.24 -8.72
CA ILE A 11 -3.42 -5.95 -8.54
C ILE A 11 -2.89 -6.54 -7.24
N GLY A 12 -3.58 -6.29 -6.12
CA GLY A 12 -3.18 -6.82 -4.82
C GLY A 12 -3.01 -8.34 -4.84
N LEU A 13 -3.92 -9.07 -5.49
CA LEU A 13 -3.81 -10.52 -5.64
C LEU A 13 -2.61 -10.95 -6.50
N LEU A 14 -2.32 -10.23 -7.59
CA LEU A 14 -1.20 -10.56 -8.50
C LEU A 14 0.17 -10.13 -7.93
N ASN A 15 0.21 -9.11 -7.10
CA ASN A 15 1.42 -8.46 -6.59
C ASN A 15 1.67 -8.74 -5.09
N ASN A 16 1.23 -9.89 -4.56
CA ASN A 16 1.45 -10.27 -3.16
C ASN A 16 1.02 -9.20 -2.14
N GLY A 17 -0.16 -8.63 -2.34
CA GLY A 17 -0.76 -7.60 -1.50
C GLY A 17 -0.28 -6.17 -1.77
N LYS A 18 0.60 -5.95 -2.76
CA LYS A 18 1.18 -4.63 -3.05
C LYS A 18 0.45 -3.93 -4.19
N VAL A 19 -0.03 -2.72 -3.94
CA VAL A 19 -0.60 -1.81 -4.96
C VAL A 19 0.25 -0.54 -5.00
N ARG A 20 0.82 -0.25 -6.17
CA ARG A 20 1.83 0.80 -6.37
C ARG A 20 1.31 1.88 -7.31
N THR A 21 1.94 3.06 -7.27
CA THR A 21 1.59 4.16 -8.18
C THR A 21 1.80 3.78 -9.65
N THR A 22 2.85 3.01 -9.94
CA THR A 22 3.17 2.50 -11.29
C THR A 22 2.15 1.47 -11.80
N ASP A 23 1.34 0.86 -10.94
CA ASP A 23 0.29 -0.07 -11.38
C ASP A 23 -0.88 0.63 -12.10
N PHE A 24 -0.86 1.95 -12.13
CA PHE A 24 -1.83 2.80 -12.81
C PHE A 24 -1.24 3.50 -14.04
N ASP A 25 -0.03 3.15 -14.45
CA ASP A 25 0.53 3.58 -15.72
C ASP A 25 -0.32 3.04 -16.88
N PRO A 26 -0.46 3.75 -18.02
CA PRO A 26 -1.34 3.35 -19.12
C PRO A 26 -1.16 1.91 -19.60
N LYS A 27 0.10 1.42 -19.63
CA LYS A 27 0.41 0.03 -20.02
C LYS A 27 -0.17 -1.01 -19.06
N ARG A 28 -0.15 -0.73 -17.75
CA ARG A 28 -0.70 -1.61 -16.71
C ARG A 28 -2.23 -1.57 -16.70
N LEU A 29 -2.82 -0.40 -16.95
CA LEU A 29 -4.28 -0.25 -17.04
C LEU A 29 -4.93 -1.11 -18.12
N SER A 30 -4.21 -1.41 -19.22
CA SER A 30 -4.67 -2.27 -20.30
C SER A 30 -4.18 -3.73 -20.19
N ASP A 31 -3.60 -4.13 -19.05
CA ASP A 31 -3.10 -5.49 -18.84
C ASP A 31 -4.27 -6.51 -18.78
N PRO A 32 -4.34 -7.46 -19.73
CA PRO A 32 -5.46 -8.40 -19.80
C PRO A 32 -5.55 -9.34 -18.59
N GLU A 33 -4.45 -9.64 -17.91
CA GLU A 33 -4.48 -10.50 -16.73
C GLU A 33 -5.13 -9.79 -15.54
N ILE A 34 -4.79 -8.50 -15.34
CA ILE A 34 -5.42 -7.67 -14.31
C ILE A 34 -6.91 -7.52 -14.61
N LEU A 35 -7.27 -7.20 -15.85
CA LEU A 35 -8.67 -7.01 -16.24
C LEU A 35 -9.50 -8.29 -16.11
N LYS A 36 -8.92 -9.45 -16.44
CA LYS A 36 -9.56 -10.76 -16.27
C LYS A 36 -9.80 -11.13 -14.81
N LEU A 37 -8.92 -10.71 -13.91
CA LEU A 37 -9.12 -10.94 -12.47
C LEU A 37 -10.09 -9.92 -11.88
N ALA A 38 -9.98 -8.65 -12.28
CA ALA A 38 -10.89 -7.59 -11.85
C ALA A 38 -12.34 -7.88 -12.25
N SER A 39 -12.59 -8.51 -13.40
CA SER A 39 -13.94 -8.89 -13.83
C SER A 39 -14.61 -9.96 -12.95
N LYS A 40 -13.85 -10.62 -12.08
CA LYS A 40 -14.35 -11.61 -11.11
C LYS A 40 -14.62 -10.99 -9.73
N VAL A 41 -14.27 -9.72 -9.52
CA VAL A 41 -14.45 -9.05 -8.25
C VAL A 41 -15.82 -8.36 -8.24
N SER A 42 -16.64 -8.73 -7.27
CA SER A 42 -17.87 -8.03 -6.92
C SER A 42 -17.76 -7.44 -5.52
N ALA A 43 -18.48 -6.36 -5.28
CA ALA A 43 -18.65 -5.78 -3.96
C ALA A 43 -20.14 -5.79 -3.61
N GLU A 44 -20.43 -6.19 -2.38
CA GLU A 44 -21.78 -6.22 -1.82
C GLU A 44 -21.82 -5.47 -0.51
N ALA A 45 -22.98 -4.90 -0.18
CA ALA A 45 -23.20 -4.26 1.10
C ALA A 45 -23.43 -5.34 2.17
N ASP A 46 -22.84 -5.14 3.35
CA ASP A 46 -23.03 -6.01 4.49
C ASP A 46 -23.70 -5.20 5.61
N THR A 47 -24.92 -5.59 5.96
CA THR A 47 -25.74 -4.86 6.94
C THR A 47 -25.14 -4.84 8.34
N GLU A 48 -24.29 -5.81 8.70
CA GLU A 48 -23.61 -5.82 9.99
C GLU A 48 -22.38 -4.90 9.97
N LEU A 49 -21.66 -4.82 8.83
CA LEU A 49 -20.59 -3.85 8.67
C LEU A 49 -21.13 -2.41 8.66
N ASP A 50 -22.27 -2.16 8.00
CA ASP A 50 -22.91 -0.85 7.93
C ASP A 50 -23.36 -0.30 9.29
N LYS A 51 -23.60 -1.19 10.27
CA LYS A 51 -23.92 -0.79 11.66
C LYS A 51 -22.70 -0.28 12.42
N ILE A 52 -21.49 -0.56 11.96
CA ILE A 52 -20.26 -0.18 12.65
C ILE A 52 -20.03 1.32 12.47
N PRO A 53 -19.94 2.09 13.57
CA PRO A 53 -19.73 3.53 13.46
C PRO A 53 -18.39 3.85 12.77
N LEU A 54 -18.43 4.73 11.77
CA LEU A 54 -17.24 5.23 11.08
C LEU A 54 -16.31 6.06 11.99
N LYS A 55 -16.70 6.38 13.22
CA LYS A 55 -15.91 7.18 14.17
C LYS A 55 -15.43 6.32 15.34
N PRO A 56 -14.15 6.45 15.78
CA PRO A 56 -13.06 7.17 15.14
C PRO A 56 -12.44 6.29 14.02
N MET A 57 -12.68 6.64 12.75
CA MET A 57 -12.23 5.96 11.52
C MET A 57 -12.22 4.42 11.57
N SER A 58 -13.40 3.79 11.50
CA SER A 58 -13.51 2.35 11.21
C SER A 58 -14.05 2.17 9.80
N MET A 59 -13.34 1.45 8.94
CA MET A 59 -13.82 1.06 7.60
C MET A 59 -13.63 -0.46 7.44
N PRO A 60 -14.46 -1.25 8.15
CA PRO A 60 -14.32 -2.68 8.15
C PRO A 60 -14.67 -3.26 6.76
N ALA A 61 -13.99 -4.33 6.37
CA ALA A 61 -14.26 -5.04 5.13
C ALA A 61 -14.07 -6.54 5.31
N ILE A 62 -14.85 -7.32 4.58
CA ILE A 62 -14.71 -8.77 4.46
C ILE A 62 -14.31 -9.06 3.01
N ALA A 63 -13.28 -9.87 2.84
CA ALA A 63 -12.85 -10.36 1.54
C ALA A 63 -13.01 -11.88 1.51
N THR A 64 -13.75 -12.37 0.53
CA THR A 64 -13.96 -13.80 0.28
C THR A 64 -13.39 -14.17 -1.08
N VAL A 65 -12.61 -15.25 -1.12
CA VAL A 65 -11.98 -15.77 -2.34
C VAL A 65 -12.37 -17.23 -2.51
N THR A 66 -13.09 -17.51 -3.60
CA THR A 66 -13.33 -18.88 -4.07
C THR A 66 -12.33 -19.22 -5.15
N THR A 67 -11.55 -20.27 -4.93
CA THR A 67 -10.56 -20.77 -5.88
C THR A 67 -11.17 -21.74 -6.88
N THR A 68 -10.46 -22.01 -7.98
CA THR A 68 -10.95 -22.88 -9.07
C THR A 68 -11.13 -24.35 -8.67
N ASP A 69 -10.48 -24.79 -7.59
CA ASP A 69 -10.68 -26.13 -7.02
C ASP A 69 -11.79 -26.16 -5.95
N GLY A 70 -12.52 -25.06 -5.76
CA GLY A 70 -13.65 -24.95 -4.86
C GLY A 70 -13.31 -24.57 -3.42
N ARG A 71 -12.02 -24.40 -3.06
CA ARG A 71 -11.67 -23.90 -1.72
C ARG A 71 -12.12 -22.45 -1.54
N ASN A 72 -12.64 -22.15 -0.36
CA ASN A 72 -13.06 -20.83 0.07
C ASN A 72 -12.14 -20.30 1.15
N PHE A 73 -11.70 -19.05 0.98
CA PHE A 73 -10.93 -18.30 1.97
C PHE A 73 -11.71 -17.03 2.31
N GLU A 74 -11.79 -16.69 3.58
CA GLU A 74 -12.45 -15.48 4.05
C GLU A 74 -11.54 -14.75 5.03
N LYS A 75 -11.49 -13.42 4.92
CA LYS A 75 -10.81 -12.58 5.90
C LYS A 75 -11.59 -11.30 6.14
N ARG A 76 -11.90 -11.05 7.40
CA ARG A 76 -12.36 -9.74 7.90
C ARG A 76 -11.19 -8.89 8.39
N VAL A 77 -11.23 -7.61 8.06
CA VAL A 77 -10.33 -6.57 8.57
C VAL A 77 -11.18 -5.43 9.10
N ASP A 78 -11.14 -5.19 10.42
CA ASP A 78 -11.91 -4.12 11.05
C ASP A 78 -11.22 -2.75 10.98
N TYR A 79 -9.89 -2.77 10.99
CA TYR A 79 -9.04 -1.57 10.97
C TYR A 79 -8.01 -1.68 9.85
N GLN A 80 -8.09 -0.76 8.89
CA GLN A 80 -7.13 -0.65 7.80
C GLN A 80 -5.71 -0.41 8.32
N LYS A 81 -4.71 -0.91 7.60
CA LYS A 81 -3.30 -0.70 7.93
C LYS A 81 -2.99 0.81 7.98
N GLY A 82 -2.37 1.26 9.06
CA GLY A 82 -2.11 2.67 9.36
C GLY A 82 -3.09 3.28 10.37
N ASP A 83 -4.22 2.63 10.65
CA ASP A 83 -5.06 2.99 11.80
C ASP A 83 -4.27 2.80 13.11
N PRO A 84 -4.47 3.62 14.17
CA PRO A 84 -3.80 3.43 15.46
C PRO A 84 -3.93 2.02 16.05
N ARG A 85 -5.02 1.30 15.73
CA ARG A 85 -5.29 -0.09 16.15
C ARG A 85 -4.67 -1.13 15.22
N ASN A 86 -4.24 -0.73 14.03
CA ASN A 86 -3.47 -1.55 13.08
C ASN A 86 -2.31 -0.72 12.50
N PRO A 87 -1.34 -0.31 13.34
CA PRO A 87 -0.34 0.67 12.94
C PRO A 87 0.62 0.11 11.89
N PHE A 88 1.23 1.02 11.14
CA PHE A 88 2.40 0.68 10.35
C PHE A 88 3.56 0.30 11.28
N THR A 89 4.30 -0.72 10.87
CA THR A 89 5.59 -1.07 11.46
C THR A 89 6.68 -0.17 10.89
N LYS A 90 7.83 -0.11 11.55
CA LYS A 90 9.01 0.59 11.01
C LYS A 90 9.40 0.05 9.63
N THR A 91 9.33 -1.26 9.43
CA THR A 91 9.61 -1.91 8.14
C THR A 91 8.64 -1.46 7.06
N ASP A 92 7.35 -1.31 7.38
CA ASP A 92 6.35 -0.82 6.41
C ASP A 92 6.73 0.58 5.87
N PHE A 93 7.18 1.48 6.76
CA PHE A 93 7.63 2.82 6.35
C PHE A 93 8.92 2.79 5.54
N VAL A 94 9.90 1.98 5.96
CA VAL A 94 11.18 1.84 5.25
C VAL A 94 10.97 1.29 3.85
N ASP A 95 10.21 0.19 3.72
CA ASP A 95 9.94 -0.44 2.43
C ASP A 95 9.18 0.50 1.51
N LYS A 96 8.19 1.23 2.04
CA LYS A 96 7.43 2.21 1.26
C LYS A 96 8.32 3.36 0.78
N PHE A 97 9.21 3.87 1.63
CA PHE A 97 10.13 4.94 1.28
C PHE A 97 11.07 4.51 0.15
N LYS A 98 11.69 3.33 0.28
CA LYS A 98 12.57 2.78 -0.76
C LYS A 98 11.84 2.61 -2.08
N GLU A 99 10.64 2.02 -2.05
CA GLU A 99 9.83 1.83 -3.24
C GLU A 99 9.40 3.15 -3.90
N CYS A 100 9.13 4.20 -3.12
CA CYS A 100 8.75 5.50 -3.68
C CYS A 100 9.94 6.29 -4.25
N THR A 101 11.17 5.92 -3.92
CA THR A 101 12.38 6.69 -4.28
C THR A 101 13.38 5.91 -5.13
N ASP A 102 13.11 4.64 -5.45
CA ASP A 102 14.00 3.73 -6.20
C ASP A 102 14.41 4.25 -7.59
N LYS A 103 13.54 5.04 -8.23
CA LYS A 103 13.80 5.66 -9.53
C LYS A 103 14.52 7.01 -9.44
N ILE A 104 14.77 7.51 -8.23
CA ILE A 104 15.27 8.87 -7.99
C ILE A 104 16.59 8.84 -7.20
N LEU A 105 16.71 7.94 -6.23
CA LEU A 105 17.85 7.83 -5.32
C LEU A 105 18.50 6.44 -5.45
N SER A 106 19.82 6.38 -5.33
CA SER A 106 20.52 5.09 -5.19
C SER A 106 20.22 4.45 -3.83
N ASP A 107 20.44 3.14 -3.70
CA ASP A 107 20.24 2.41 -2.45
C ASP A 107 21.06 3.02 -1.30
N GLU A 108 22.30 3.44 -1.55
CA GLU A 108 23.15 4.09 -0.56
C GLU A 108 22.53 5.41 -0.09
N HIS A 109 22.02 6.22 -1.03
CA HIS A 109 21.41 7.50 -0.72
C HIS A 109 20.08 7.34 0.02
N GLN A 110 19.28 6.33 -0.34
CA GLN A 110 18.08 5.97 0.41
C GLN A 110 18.40 5.62 1.86
N GLN A 111 19.45 4.83 2.09
CA GLN A 111 19.89 4.45 3.44
C GLN A 111 20.37 5.65 4.25
N GLU A 112 21.09 6.58 3.62
CA GLU A 112 21.53 7.81 4.26
C GLU A 112 20.34 8.67 4.73
N VAL A 113 19.34 8.86 3.87
CA VAL A 113 18.11 9.59 4.22
C VAL A 113 17.37 8.87 5.35
N LEU A 114 17.18 7.55 5.25
CA LEU A 114 16.51 6.75 6.27
C LEU A 114 17.21 6.84 7.63
N SER A 115 18.55 6.76 7.67
CA SER A 115 19.30 6.92 8.92
C SER A 115 19.12 8.31 9.54
N ASN A 116 19.12 9.36 8.72
CA ASN A 116 18.90 10.72 9.22
C ASN A 116 17.48 10.92 9.77
N VAL A 117 16.45 10.35 9.11
CA VAL A 117 15.05 10.48 9.55
C VAL A 117 14.77 9.63 10.79
N LEU A 118 15.26 8.39 10.83
CA LEU A 118 14.93 7.43 11.89
C LEU A 118 15.66 7.70 13.22
N ASP A 119 16.80 8.38 13.18
CA ASP A 119 17.58 8.80 14.35
C ASP A 119 17.59 10.33 14.49
N LEU A 120 16.54 11.02 14.02
CA LEU A 120 16.48 12.48 13.98
C LEU A 120 16.63 13.13 15.36
N ASP A 121 16.08 12.48 16.39
CA ASP A 121 16.17 12.88 17.81
C ASP A 121 17.60 12.84 18.36
N LYS A 122 18.50 12.10 17.70
CA LYS A 122 19.91 11.97 18.08
C LYS A 122 20.84 12.88 17.28
N LYS A 123 20.31 13.67 16.33
CA LYS A 123 21.11 14.58 15.51
C LYS A 123 21.22 15.95 16.18
N GLU A 124 22.38 16.59 16.05
CA GLU A 124 22.62 17.95 16.55
C GLU A 124 21.80 19.02 15.81
N GLY A 125 21.25 18.69 14.64
CA GLY A 125 20.38 19.57 13.86
C GLY A 125 19.95 18.94 12.54
N VAL A 126 19.11 19.65 11.78
CA VAL A 126 18.50 19.14 10.54
C VAL A 126 19.34 19.34 9.28
N ARG A 127 20.53 19.95 9.38
CA ARG A 127 21.37 20.29 8.22
C ARG A 127 21.76 19.05 7.42
N SER A 128 22.17 17.97 8.09
CA SER A 128 22.55 16.73 7.43
C SER A 128 21.37 16.14 6.66
N LEU A 129 20.19 16.06 7.30
CA LEU A 129 18.97 15.60 6.64
C LEU A 129 18.64 16.43 5.39
N VAL A 130 18.66 17.76 5.50
CA VAL A 130 18.37 18.64 4.36
C VAL A 130 19.36 18.43 3.22
N GLN A 131 20.66 18.27 3.52
CA GLN A 131 21.68 17.97 2.50
C GLN A 131 21.39 16.64 1.78
N CYS A 132 21.02 15.59 2.53
CA CYS A 132 20.68 14.29 1.94
C CYS A 132 19.41 14.34 1.07
N LEU A 133 18.49 15.29 1.30
CA LEU A 133 17.28 15.43 0.49
C LEU A 133 17.50 16.22 -0.82
N ILE A 134 18.67 16.81 -1.01
CA ILE A 134 19.03 17.45 -2.28
C ILE A 134 19.37 16.33 -3.27
N ALA A 135 18.40 15.99 -4.12
CA ALA A 135 18.66 15.11 -5.25
C ALA A 135 19.66 15.81 -6.20
N SER A 136 20.85 15.24 -6.35
CA SER A 136 21.73 15.64 -7.45
C SER A 136 21.01 15.25 -8.75
N LYS A 137 20.75 16.22 -9.64
CA LYS A 137 20.23 15.88 -10.97
C LYS A 137 21.17 14.87 -11.62
N PRO A 138 20.64 13.86 -12.34
CA PRO A 138 21.47 13.02 -13.19
C PRO A 138 22.23 13.86 -14.23
#